data_AF-A0A7W5ML49-F1
#
_entry.id   AF-A0A7W5ML49-F1
#
_cell.length_a   1.000
_cell.length_b   1.000
_cell.length_c   1.000
_cell.angle_alpha   90.00
_cell.angle_beta   90.00
_cell.angle_gamma   90.00
#
_symmetry.space_group_name_H-M   'P 1'
#
loop_
_entity.id
_entity.type
_entity.pdbx_description
1 polymer ?
#
loop_
_entity_poly.entity_id
_entity_poly.type
_entity_poly.pdbx_seq_one_letter_code
_entity_poly.pdbx_strand_id
1 'polypeptide(L)'
;MRSRLLLTVAATALLAGCATARPERPPARAVSAVPAAPVSAPLPAGAMAYLYGSAEAAALSEQTYNALTAYVRGVIERARDRRGRLPTERRAGTLPRWPNSAVLVPGATAASAETIPCSALPPAVVLDMDETAVLNLGYEYNDARTGAAYDAKRWDRWERTGADKVVAVPGAVAAFRQLRALGVTMVINSNRSADNAAATVAALRAAGLGEFRHGDTLFLKGDADGRSGKDGRRLEIAKRYCVLALVGDQLGDFADLFNPPGPAPALGRRALAGVGPIQARWGQGWFVLPNPVYGTGLGTGWDETFPQDKHWGDAPAEGAK
;
A
#
# COMPACT_ATOMS: atom_id res chain seq x y z
N MET A 1 1.51 -77.22 60.28
CA MET A 1 0.56 -77.73 61.29
C MET A 1 -0.80 -77.13 61.01
N ARG A 2 -1.83 -77.97 60.94
CA ARG A 2 -3.23 -77.58 60.74
C ARG A 2 -3.73 -76.83 61.97
N SER A 3 -4.53 -75.78 61.79
CA SER A 3 -5.66 -75.55 62.68
C SER A 3 -6.77 -74.79 61.95
N ARG A 4 -7.95 -75.41 61.96
CA ARG A 4 -9.25 -74.86 61.53
C ARG A 4 -9.99 -74.42 62.78
N LEU A 5 -10.77 -73.33 62.72
CA LEU A 5 -12.04 -73.13 63.45
C LEU A 5 -12.70 -71.88 62.82
N LEU A 6 -13.74 -72.01 61.99
CA LEU A 6 -15.18 -72.01 62.32
C LEU A 6 -15.57 -70.75 63.12
N LEU A 7 -16.25 -69.75 62.55
CA LEU A 7 -17.65 -69.65 62.05
C LEU A 7 -18.44 -68.78 63.05
N THR A 8 -18.95 -67.63 62.60
CA THR A 8 -20.35 -67.21 62.83
C THR A 8 -20.63 -65.90 62.11
N VAL A 9 -21.63 -65.98 61.23
CA VAL A 9 -22.32 -64.85 60.58
C VAL A 9 -23.38 -64.34 61.55
N ALA A 10 -23.50 -63.02 61.70
CA ALA A 10 -24.73 -62.38 62.11
C ALA A 10 -24.91 -61.10 61.29
N ALA A 11 -25.93 -61.13 60.43
CA ALA A 11 -26.36 -60.01 59.62
C ALA A 11 -27.28 -59.11 60.46
N THR A 12 -27.00 -57.81 60.46
CA THR A 12 -27.95 -56.76 60.83
C THR A 12 -27.97 -55.73 59.72
N ALA A 13 -29.11 -55.63 59.05
CA ALA A 13 -29.42 -54.63 58.05
C ALA A 13 -29.64 -53.27 58.71
N LEU A 14 -29.01 -52.21 58.18
CA LEU A 14 -29.43 -50.82 58.42
C LEU A 14 -29.39 -50.02 57.11
N LEU A 15 -30.41 -49.19 56.98
CA LEU A 15 -30.89 -48.56 55.76
C LEU A 15 -30.02 -47.39 55.29
N ALA A 16 -30.17 -47.12 54.00
CA ALA A 16 -29.54 -46.09 53.21
C ALA A 16 -29.73 -44.66 53.74
N GLY A 17 -28.69 -43.86 53.58
CA GLY A 17 -28.75 -42.40 53.56
C GLY A 17 -27.65 -41.87 52.64
N CYS A 18 -28.00 -41.55 51.39
CA CYS A 18 -27.12 -40.83 50.48
C CYS A 18 -26.94 -39.39 50.99
N ALA A 19 -25.78 -39.08 51.54
CA ALA A 19 -25.32 -37.71 51.74
C ALA A 19 -24.26 -37.39 50.67
N THR A 20 -24.64 -36.53 49.73
CA THR A 20 -23.76 -35.96 48.71
C THR A 20 -22.68 -35.11 49.37
N ALA A 21 -21.42 -35.53 49.26
CA ALA A 21 -20.27 -34.72 49.65
C ALA A 21 -20.16 -33.50 48.71
N ARG A 22 -20.12 -32.29 49.27
CA ARG A 22 -19.83 -31.06 48.52
C ARG A 22 -18.39 -31.14 47.99
N PRO A 23 -18.13 -30.82 46.71
CA PRO A 23 -16.76 -30.72 46.21
C PRO A 23 -16.05 -29.54 46.87
N GLU A 24 -14.87 -29.82 47.41
CA GLU A 24 -13.97 -28.87 48.05
C GLU A 24 -13.45 -27.87 47.00
N ARG A 25 -13.54 -26.57 47.31
CA ARG A 25 -13.15 -25.48 46.41
C ARG A 25 -11.62 -25.38 46.38
N PRO A 26 -10.95 -25.49 45.22
CA PRO A 26 -9.49 -25.38 45.17
C PRO A 26 -9.04 -23.97 45.59
N PRO A 27 -7.84 -23.84 46.19
CA PRO A 27 -7.34 -22.55 46.67
C PRO A 27 -7.20 -21.56 45.53
N ALA A 28 -7.61 -20.31 45.78
CA ALA A 28 -7.51 -19.22 44.82
C ALA A 28 -6.04 -19.04 44.40
N ARG A 29 -5.77 -19.19 43.09
CA ARG A 29 -4.49 -18.82 42.48
C ARG A 29 -4.22 -17.36 42.82
N ALA A 30 -3.08 -17.08 43.44
CA ALA A 30 -2.55 -15.73 43.56
C ALA A 30 -2.48 -15.13 42.16
N VAL A 31 -3.27 -14.09 41.93
CA VAL A 31 -3.24 -13.33 40.68
C VAL A 31 -1.92 -12.58 40.69
N SER A 32 -0.99 -13.02 39.83
CA SER A 32 0.25 -12.29 39.57
C SER A 32 -0.14 -10.87 39.19
N ALA A 33 0.29 -9.88 39.97
CA ALA A 33 0.11 -8.48 39.63
C ALA A 33 0.70 -8.26 38.24
N VAL A 34 -0.14 -7.79 37.31
CA VAL A 34 0.32 -7.35 35.99
C VAL A 34 1.31 -6.21 36.24
N PRO A 35 2.55 -6.29 35.75
CA PRO A 35 3.48 -5.18 35.90
C PRO A 35 2.85 -3.94 35.26
N ALA A 36 2.85 -2.83 36.01
CA ALA A 36 2.34 -1.56 35.52
C ALA A 36 2.98 -1.25 34.16
N ALA A 37 2.14 -0.96 33.16
CA ALA A 37 2.61 -0.60 31.83
C ALA A 37 3.60 0.56 31.95
N PRO A 38 4.77 0.50 31.28
CA PRO A 38 5.71 1.62 31.31
C PRO A 38 4.99 2.87 30.82
N VAL A 39 5.26 4.01 31.47
CA VAL A 39 4.72 5.33 31.14
C VAL A 39 4.82 5.53 29.62
N SER A 40 3.67 5.56 28.95
CA SER A 40 3.59 5.48 27.49
C SER A 40 4.31 6.68 26.87
N ALA A 41 5.32 6.41 26.04
CA ALA A 41 5.83 7.43 25.14
C ALA A 41 4.65 8.01 24.33
N PRO A 42 4.67 9.33 24.00
CA PRO A 42 3.62 9.92 23.18
C PRO A 42 3.47 9.12 21.87
N LEU A 43 2.22 8.86 21.49
CA LEU A 43 1.92 8.19 20.24
C LEU A 43 2.42 9.04 19.05
N PRO A 44 2.78 8.42 17.92
CA PRO A 44 3.03 9.16 16.70
C PRO A 44 1.83 10.04 16.33
N ALA A 45 2.08 11.12 15.57
CA ALA A 45 1.02 11.97 15.03
C ALA A 45 -0.04 11.13 14.29
N GLY A 46 -1.30 11.58 14.31
CA GLY A 46 -2.43 10.80 13.79
C GLY A 46 -2.25 10.26 12.37
N ALA A 47 -1.65 11.04 11.47
CA ALA A 47 -1.33 10.59 10.11
C ALA A 47 -0.32 9.42 10.07
N MET A 48 0.75 9.51 10.87
CA MET A 48 1.76 8.46 11.01
C MET A 48 1.16 7.19 11.64
N ALA A 49 0.41 7.36 12.72
CA ALA A 49 -0.27 6.25 13.40
C ALA A 49 -1.30 5.58 12.47
N TYR A 50 -2.00 6.35 11.64
CA TYR A 50 -2.92 5.82 10.65
C TYR A 50 -2.18 5.00 9.59
N LEU A 51 -1.22 5.58 8.87
CA LEU A 51 -0.58 4.90 7.74
C LEU A 51 0.20 3.65 8.17
N TYR A 52 1.01 3.76 9.23
CA TYR A 52 1.94 2.70 9.64
C TYR A 52 1.39 1.77 10.72
N GLY A 53 0.33 2.15 11.43
CA GLY A 53 -0.18 1.42 12.59
C GLY A 53 -1.63 0.96 12.49
N SER A 54 -2.46 1.53 11.61
CA SER A 54 -3.89 1.19 11.55
C SER A 54 -4.19 -0.03 10.67
N ALA A 55 -5.19 -0.80 11.07
CA ALA A 55 -5.71 -1.89 10.25
C ALA A 55 -6.44 -1.35 9.01
N GLU A 56 -7.00 -0.15 9.08
CA GLU A 56 -7.69 0.54 8.01
C GLU A 56 -6.74 0.87 6.85
N ALA A 57 -5.57 1.43 7.12
CA ALA A 57 -4.57 1.71 6.08
C ALA A 57 -4.07 0.43 5.41
N ALA A 58 -3.87 -0.64 6.20
CA ALA A 58 -3.52 -1.96 5.66
C ALA A 58 -4.65 -2.53 4.77
N ALA A 59 -5.90 -2.44 5.21
CA ALA A 59 -7.06 -2.91 4.45
C ALA A 59 -7.26 -2.11 3.15
N LEU A 60 -7.05 -0.79 3.16
CA LEU A 60 -7.07 0.05 1.96
C LEU A 60 -5.99 -0.38 0.97
N SER A 61 -4.78 -0.64 1.45
CA SER A 61 -3.68 -1.12 0.61
C SER A 61 -3.99 -2.48 -0.02
N GLU A 62 -4.47 -3.44 0.79
CA GLU A 62 -4.93 -4.76 0.32
C GLU A 62 -6.05 -4.63 -0.72
N GLN A 63 -7.04 -3.78 -0.47
CA GLN A 63 -8.14 -3.52 -1.41
C GLN A 63 -7.61 -3.02 -2.75
N THR A 64 -6.71 -2.04 -2.74
CA THR A 64 -6.10 -1.48 -3.95
C THR A 64 -5.30 -2.54 -4.72
N TYR A 65 -4.47 -3.33 -4.04
CA TYR A 65 -3.67 -4.39 -4.69
C TYR A 65 -4.50 -5.56 -5.21
N ASN A 66 -5.59 -5.92 -4.53
CA ASN A 66 -6.55 -6.91 -5.01
C ASN A 66 -7.29 -6.39 -6.25
N ALA A 67 -7.75 -5.14 -6.23
CA ALA A 67 -8.40 -4.49 -7.37
C ALA A 67 -7.46 -4.40 -8.58
N LEU A 68 -6.21 -3.99 -8.37
CA LEU A 68 -5.15 -3.97 -9.39
C LEU A 68 -4.98 -5.36 -10.03
N THR A 69 -4.82 -6.38 -9.19
CA THR A 69 -4.58 -7.75 -9.67
C THR A 69 -5.77 -8.28 -10.48
N ALA A 70 -7.00 -8.04 -10.01
CA ALA A 70 -8.22 -8.43 -10.72
C ALA A 70 -8.36 -7.70 -12.06
N TYR A 71 -8.13 -6.39 -12.08
CA TYR A 71 -8.19 -5.57 -13.28
C TYR A 71 -7.18 -6.05 -14.34
N VAL A 72 -5.90 -6.18 -13.96
CA VAL A 72 -4.83 -6.58 -14.89
C VAL A 72 -5.08 -8.00 -15.40
N ARG A 73 -5.50 -8.93 -14.53
CA ARG A 73 -5.90 -10.28 -14.95
C ARG A 73 -6.99 -10.24 -16.02
N GLY A 74 -8.05 -9.46 -15.80
CA GLY A 74 -9.13 -9.31 -16.77
C GLY A 74 -8.66 -8.71 -18.09
N VAL A 75 -7.73 -7.75 -18.06
CA VAL A 75 -7.10 -7.20 -19.29
C VAL A 75 -6.31 -8.26 -20.04
N ILE A 76 -5.48 -9.03 -19.32
CA ILE A 76 -4.69 -10.12 -19.90
C ILE A 76 -5.59 -11.18 -20.53
N GLU A 77 -6.65 -11.61 -19.84
CA GLU A 77 -7.59 -12.61 -20.33
C GLU A 77 -8.30 -12.15 -21.61
N ARG A 78 -8.77 -10.90 -21.66
CA ARG A 78 -9.41 -10.34 -22.87
C ARG A 78 -8.45 -10.19 -24.05
N ALA A 79 -7.15 -10.05 -23.81
CA ALA A 79 -6.14 -9.90 -24.85
C ALA A 79 -5.67 -11.23 -25.47
N ARG A 80 -5.96 -12.36 -24.82
CA ARG A 80 -5.59 -13.70 -25.34
C ARG A 80 -6.44 -14.09 -26.54
N ASP A 81 -5.80 -14.68 -27.55
CA ASP A 81 -6.53 -15.28 -28.67
C ASP A 81 -7.12 -16.65 -28.30
N ARG A 82 -7.82 -17.30 -29.24
CA ARG A 82 -8.42 -18.64 -29.04
C ARG A 82 -7.39 -19.74 -28.70
N ARG A 83 -6.10 -19.50 -28.93
CA ARG A 83 -4.99 -20.42 -28.59
C ARG A 83 -4.27 -19.99 -27.31
N GLY A 84 -4.81 -19.01 -26.58
CA GLY A 84 -4.24 -18.50 -25.34
C GLY A 84 -3.05 -17.55 -25.54
N ARG A 85 -2.70 -17.15 -26.76
CA ARG A 85 -1.52 -16.31 -27.02
C ARG A 85 -1.82 -14.83 -26.80
N LEU A 86 -0.90 -14.11 -26.19
CA LEU A 86 -0.95 -12.66 -25.99
C LEU A 86 -0.58 -11.89 -27.27
N PRO A 87 -0.91 -10.59 -27.36
CA PRO A 87 -0.53 -9.75 -28.51
C PRO A 87 0.98 -9.77 -28.83
N THR A 88 1.82 -9.93 -27.82
CA THR A 88 3.29 -10.04 -27.94
C THR A 88 3.78 -11.31 -28.63
N GLU A 89 2.97 -12.36 -28.62
CA GLU A 89 3.32 -13.70 -29.13
C GLU A 89 2.74 -13.96 -30.53
N ARG A 90 2.22 -12.90 -31.18
CA ARG A 90 1.48 -12.98 -32.44
C ARG A 90 1.99 -11.93 -33.42
N ARG A 91 1.61 -12.07 -34.69
CA ARG A 91 1.86 -11.04 -35.70
C ARG A 91 1.19 -9.73 -35.29
N ALA A 92 1.91 -8.62 -35.41
CA ALA A 92 1.40 -7.29 -35.13
C ALA A 92 0.10 -7.00 -35.89
N GLY A 93 -0.83 -6.27 -35.26
CA GLY A 93 -2.11 -5.88 -35.83
C GLY A 93 -3.25 -6.91 -35.70
N THR A 94 -2.96 -8.14 -35.24
CA THR A 94 -3.96 -9.19 -35.02
C THR A 94 -4.83 -8.93 -33.77
N LEU A 95 -6.09 -9.35 -33.82
CA LEU A 95 -7.03 -9.29 -32.69
C LEU A 95 -6.94 -10.57 -31.83
N PRO A 96 -7.26 -10.51 -30.51
CA PRO A 96 -7.62 -9.31 -29.73
C PRO A 96 -6.41 -8.44 -29.37
N ARG A 97 -6.50 -7.11 -29.46
CA ARG A 97 -5.36 -6.20 -29.16
C ARG A 97 -5.27 -5.88 -27.66
N TRP A 98 -4.12 -5.36 -27.24
CA TRP A 98 -4.04 -4.64 -25.97
C TRP A 98 -5.01 -3.45 -25.94
N PRO A 99 -5.55 -3.06 -24.78
CA PRO A 99 -6.09 -1.71 -24.62
C PRO A 99 -4.98 -0.67 -24.80
N ASN A 100 -5.33 0.61 -24.83
CA ASN A 100 -4.32 1.66 -24.71
C ASN A 100 -3.63 1.58 -23.34
N SER A 101 -2.42 2.09 -23.28
CA SER A 101 -1.61 2.22 -22.07
C SER A 101 -2.34 3.05 -21.02
N ALA A 102 -2.00 2.84 -19.74
CA ALA A 102 -2.41 3.72 -18.65
C ALA A 102 -1.64 5.06 -18.64
N VAL A 103 -0.58 5.18 -19.45
CA VAL A 103 0.25 6.39 -19.59
C VAL A 103 -0.39 7.38 -20.57
N LEU A 104 -0.52 8.63 -20.13
CA LEU A 104 -1.05 9.71 -20.95
C LEU A 104 -0.10 10.10 -22.09
N VAL A 105 -0.65 10.65 -23.17
CA VAL A 105 0.17 11.25 -24.24
C VAL A 105 0.84 12.54 -23.74
N PRO A 106 2.00 12.93 -24.32
CA PRO A 106 2.60 14.23 -24.03
C PRO A 106 1.61 15.37 -24.30
N GLY A 107 1.52 16.33 -23.36
CA GLY A 107 0.60 17.46 -23.47
C GLY A 107 -0.85 17.17 -23.11
N ALA A 108 -1.17 15.97 -22.62
CA ALA A 108 -2.50 15.66 -22.10
C ALA A 108 -2.92 16.64 -20.99
N THR A 109 -4.20 16.93 -20.93
CA THR A 109 -4.82 17.76 -19.89
C THR A 109 -5.87 16.94 -19.14
N ALA A 110 -6.38 17.45 -18.01
CA ALA A 110 -7.46 16.75 -17.32
C ALA A 110 -8.72 16.59 -18.18
N ALA A 111 -9.00 17.56 -19.07
CA ALA A 111 -10.13 17.51 -19.99
C ALA A 111 -9.87 16.63 -21.23
N SER A 112 -8.61 16.49 -21.65
CA SER A 112 -8.18 15.62 -22.75
C SER A 112 -7.06 14.70 -22.28
N ALA A 113 -7.48 13.62 -21.62
CA ALA A 113 -6.59 12.64 -21.01
C ALA A 113 -6.35 11.45 -21.94
N GLU A 114 -5.96 11.69 -23.19
CA GLU A 114 -5.64 10.61 -24.13
C GLU A 114 -4.42 9.80 -23.69
N THR A 115 -4.33 8.55 -24.15
CA THR A 115 -3.30 7.58 -23.71
C THR A 115 -2.55 6.97 -24.87
N ILE A 116 -1.31 6.58 -24.59
CA ILE A 116 -0.41 6.02 -25.58
C ILE A 116 -0.90 4.62 -26.03
N PRO A 117 -0.90 4.31 -27.33
CA PRO A 117 -1.20 2.96 -27.80
C PRO A 117 -0.17 1.92 -27.34
N CYS A 118 -0.63 0.79 -26.82
CA CYS A 118 0.26 -0.30 -26.36
C CYS A 118 0.95 -1.10 -27.48
N SER A 119 0.40 -1.06 -28.70
CA SER A 119 0.88 -1.88 -29.82
C SER A 119 0.96 -3.37 -29.47
N ALA A 120 2.07 -4.05 -29.75
CA ALA A 120 2.34 -5.44 -29.36
C ALA A 120 3.45 -5.56 -28.30
N LEU A 121 3.63 -4.52 -27.47
CA LEU A 121 4.67 -4.48 -26.44
C LEU A 121 4.36 -5.42 -25.25
N PRO A 122 5.39 -5.92 -24.52
CA PRO A 122 5.23 -6.67 -23.28
C PRO A 122 4.36 -5.95 -22.24
N PRO A 123 3.42 -6.63 -21.57
CA PRO A 123 2.57 -5.98 -20.57
C PRO A 123 3.38 -5.65 -19.31
N ALA A 124 3.14 -4.48 -18.74
CA ALA A 124 3.75 -4.05 -17.49
C ALA A 124 2.76 -3.35 -16.56
N VAL A 125 3.09 -3.32 -15.28
CA VAL A 125 2.52 -2.39 -14.29
C VAL A 125 3.66 -1.52 -13.78
N VAL A 126 3.40 -0.21 -13.74
CA VAL A 126 4.36 0.78 -13.23
C VAL A 126 3.87 1.26 -11.87
N LEU A 127 4.75 1.27 -10.88
CA LEU A 127 4.44 1.71 -9.53
C LEU A 127 5.45 2.77 -9.09
N ASP A 128 4.99 3.71 -8.27
CA ASP A 128 5.90 4.36 -7.34
C ASP A 128 6.50 3.34 -6.34
N MET A 129 7.57 3.74 -5.64
CA MET A 129 8.20 2.95 -4.59
C MET A 129 7.74 3.34 -3.18
N ASP A 130 7.93 4.59 -2.78
CA ASP A 130 7.90 5.03 -1.39
C ASP A 130 6.45 5.23 -0.94
N GLU A 131 6.03 4.52 0.11
CA GLU A 131 4.63 4.42 0.58
C GLU A 131 3.65 3.79 -0.43
N THR A 132 4.16 3.33 -1.58
CA THR A 132 3.42 2.62 -2.62
C THR A 132 3.78 1.13 -2.67
N ALA A 133 5.03 0.81 -3.01
CA ALA A 133 5.52 -0.56 -3.04
C ALA A 133 6.14 -0.97 -1.69
N VAL A 134 6.81 -0.01 -1.03
CA VAL A 134 7.48 -0.19 0.26
C VAL A 134 7.01 0.85 1.27
N LEU A 135 6.95 0.48 2.54
CA LEU A 135 6.81 1.40 3.67
C LEU A 135 8.20 1.70 4.24
N ASN A 136 8.54 2.98 4.38
CA ASN A 136 9.82 3.50 4.84
C ASN A 136 9.94 3.54 6.37
N LEU A 137 9.55 2.45 7.05
CA LEU A 137 9.39 2.39 8.52
C LEU A 137 10.57 2.95 9.31
N GLY A 138 11.82 2.65 8.90
CA GLY A 138 13.00 3.16 9.59
C GLY A 138 13.15 4.68 9.54
N TYR A 139 12.94 5.28 8.37
CA TYR A 139 12.99 6.73 8.21
C TYR A 139 11.87 7.41 8.99
N GLU A 140 10.66 6.88 8.84
CA GLU A 140 9.42 7.47 9.35
C GLU A 140 9.31 7.32 10.87
N TYR A 141 9.86 6.24 11.44
CA TYR A 141 10.09 6.14 12.88
C TYR A 141 11.00 7.25 13.38
N ASN A 142 12.13 7.49 12.71
CA ASN A 142 13.07 8.54 13.10
C ASN A 142 12.44 9.93 12.97
N ASP A 143 11.64 10.14 11.92
CA ASP A 143 10.93 11.40 11.69
C ASP A 143 9.87 11.65 12.76
N ALA A 144 8.99 10.68 13.00
CA ALA A 144 7.96 10.75 14.03
C ALA A 144 8.55 10.98 15.43
N ARG A 145 9.75 10.44 15.72
CA ARG A 145 10.39 10.59 17.03
C ARG A 145 11.06 11.94 17.24
N THR A 146 11.57 12.55 16.17
CA THR A 146 12.37 13.78 16.23
C THR A 146 11.56 15.02 15.87
N GLY A 147 10.46 14.88 15.13
CA GLY A 147 9.70 16.00 14.58
C GLY A 147 10.51 16.85 13.59
N ALA A 148 11.59 16.29 13.05
CA ALA A 148 12.46 17.02 12.13
C ALA A 148 11.74 17.25 10.80
N ALA A 149 11.93 18.43 10.20
CA ALA A 149 11.48 18.66 8.84
C ALA A 149 12.27 17.78 7.85
N TYR A 150 11.69 17.57 6.66
CA TYR A 150 12.37 16.88 5.57
C TYR A 150 13.72 17.55 5.26
N ASP A 151 14.77 16.74 5.18
CA ASP A 151 16.11 17.16 4.78
C ASP A 151 16.64 16.22 3.69
N ALA A 152 16.97 16.78 2.53
CA ALA A 152 17.38 15.99 1.37
C ALA A 152 18.69 15.20 1.61
N LYS A 153 19.62 15.73 2.42
CA LYS A 153 20.87 15.02 2.75
C LYS A 153 20.63 13.85 3.70
N ARG A 154 19.69 13.99 4.65
CA ARG A 154 19.24 12.92 5.54
C ARG A 154 18.50 11.85 4.75
N TRP A 155 17.64 12.25 3.81
CA TRP A 155 16.97 11.31 2.91
C TRP A 155 17.97 10.56 2.00
N ASP A 156 18.97 11.23 1.41
CA ASP A 156 20.02 10.56 0.64
C ASP A 156 20.81 9.54 1.50
N ARG A 157 21.14 9.89 2.76
CA ARG A 157 21.74 8.92 3.69
C ARG A 157 20.80 7.73 3.93
N TRP A 158 19.52 7.98 4.14
CA TRP A 158 18.51 6.92 4.30
C TRP A 158 18.43 6.01 3.08
N GLU A 159 18.36 6.54 1.86
CA GLU A 159 18.35 5.75 0.64
C GLU A 159 19.55 4.79 0.57
N ARG A 160 20.73 5.26 0.99
CA ARG A 160 21.99 4.48 0.96
C ARG A 160 22.07 3.42 2.05
N THR A 161 21.51 3.67 3.24
CA THR A 161 21.77 2.84 4.43
C THR A 161 20.53 2.15 5.00
N GLY A 162 19.33 2.48 4.52
CA GLY A 162 18.05 2.05 5.09
C GLY A 162 17.42 0.80 4.48
N ALA A 163 18.12 0.12 3.56
CA ALA A 163 17.54 -0.94 2.74
C ALA A 163 16.89 -2.09 3.52
N ASP A 164 17.36 -2.41 4.73
CA ASP A 164 16.82 -3.48 5.59
C ASP A 164 15.82 -2.97 6.64
N LYS A 165 15.40 -1.70 6.54
CA LYS A 165 14.44 -1.04 7.43
C LYS A 165 13.14 -0.63 6.70
N VAL A 166 12.91 -1.23 5.54
CA VAL A 166 11.65 -1.13 4.79
C VAL A 166 10.88 -2.43 4.90
N VAL A 167 9.57 -2.36 4.72
CA VAL A 167 8.71 -3.54 4.47
C VAL A 167 7.89 -3.30 3.22
N ALA A 168 7.40 -4.36 2.57
CA ALA A 168 6.43 -4.17 1.50
C ALA A 168 5.11 -3.61 2.06
N VAL A 169 4.46 -2.73 1.29
CA VAL A 169 3.09 -2.31 1.58
C VAL A 169 2.17 -3.54 1.60
N PRO A 170 1.20 -3.62 2.53
CA PRO A 170 0.24 -4.73 2.57
C PRO A 170 -0.41 -5.01 1.20
N GLY A 171 -0.51 -6.28 0.82
CA GLY A 171 -0.96 -6.72 -0.51
C GLY A 171 0.09 -6.72 -1.61
N ALA A 172 1.17 -5.91 -1.53
CA ALA A 172 2.12 -5.74 -2.64
C ALA A 172 2.84 -7.03 -3.02
N VAL A 173 3.42 -7.78 -2.07
CA VAL A 173 4.14 -9.04 -2.36
C VAL A 173 3.22 -10.06 -3.06
N ALA A 174 1.97 -10.18 -2.59
CA ALA A 174 1.00 -11.10 -3.18
C ALA A 174 0.61 -10.66 -4.60
N ALA A 175 0.40 -9.37 -4.84
CA ALA A 175 0.12 -8.82 -6.16
C ALA A 175 1.28 -9.02 -7.12
N PHE A 176 2.52 -8.69 -6.72
CA PHE A 176 3.72 -8.85 -7.56
C PHE A 176 3.90 -10.31 -8.00
N ARG A 177 3.74 -11.26 -7.07
CA ARG A 177 3.78 -12.70 -7.39
C ARG A 177 2.73 -13.08 -8.42
N GLN A 178 1.48 -12.67 -8.21
CA GLN A 178 0.36 -13.02 -9.09
C GLN A 178 0.50 -12.39 -10.48
N LEU A 179 0.88 -11.12 -10.56
CA LEU A 179 1.05 -10.40 -11.82
C LEU A 179 2.23 -10.95 -12.62
N ARG A 180 3.37 -11.24 -11.97
CA ARG A 180 4.49 -11.92 -12.64
C ARG A 180 4.11 -13.30 -13.17
N ALA A 181 3.30 -14.05 -12.45
CA ALA A 181 2.78 -15.35 -12.92
C ALA A 181 1.87 -15.21 -14.16
N LEU A 182 1.29 -14.03 -14.41
CA LEU A 182 0.53 -13.71 -15.62
C LEU A 182 1.43 -13.21 -16.77
N GLY A 183 2.75 -13.14 -16.58
CA GLY A 183 3.70 -12.61 -17.55
C GLY A 183 3.78 -11.09 -17.56
N VAL A 184 3.28 -10.41 -16.52
CA VAL A 184 3.33 -8.96 -16.39
C VAL A 184 4.66 -8.52 -15.78
N THR A 185 5.32 -7.57 -16.43
CA THR A 185 6.55 -6.97 -15.93
C THR A 185 6.23 -5.93 -14.85
N MET A 186 6.85 -6.06 -13.68
CA MET A 186 6.72 -5.06 -12.62
C MET A 186 7.82 -4.02 -12.80
N VAL A 187 7.46 -2.75 -12.90
CA VAL A 187 8.39 -1.62 -13.10
C VAL A 187 8.22 -0.62 -11.96
N ILE A 188 9.33 -0.18 -11.37
CA ILE A 188 9.35 0.88 -10.36
C ILE A 188 9.78 2.19 -11.01
N ASN A 189 9.01 3.25 -10.80
CA ASN A 189 9.30 4.63 -11.23
C ASN A 189 9.26 5.56 -10.00
N SER A 190 10.41 5.77 -9.36
CA SER A 190 10.51 6.40 -8.03
C SER A 190 11.33 7.68 -8.05
N ASN A 191 11.01 8.64 -7.17
CA ASN A 191 11.78 9.87 -7.02
C ASN A 191 13.05 9.73 -6.16
N ARG A 192 13.40 8.50 -5.74
CA ARG A 192 14.73 8.17 -5.23
C ARG A 192 15.82 8.52 -6.25
N SER A 193 17.02 8.79 -5.75
CA SER A 193 18.13 9.22 -6.59
C SER A 193 18.65 8.08 -7.47
N ALA A 194 18.91 8.34 -8.75
CA ALA A 194 19.60 7.41 -9.64
C ALA A 194 21.00 7.03 -9.11
N ASP A 195 21.66 7.93 -8.37
CA ASP A 195 22.94 7.66 -7.71
C ASP A 195 22.86 6.54 -6.67
N ASN A 196 21.66 6.30 -6.12
CA ASN A 196 21.39 5.29 -5.10
C ASN A 196 20.70 4.03 -5.68
N ALA A 197 20.84 3.78 -6.99
CA ALA A 197 20.17 2.67 -7.67
C ALA A 197 20.43 1.30 -7.02
N ALA A 198 21.69 0.99 -6.70
CA ALA A 198 22.06 -0.29 -6.08
C ALA A 198 21.40 -0.48 -4.70
N ALA A 199 21.37 0.58 -3.88
CA ALA A 199 20.73 0.56 -2.58
C ALA A 199 19.20 0.43 -2.71
N THR A 200 18.62 1.07 -3.73
CA THR A 200 17.20 0.96 -4.05
C THR A 200 16.80 -0.47 -4.45
N VAL A 201 17.60 -1.12 -5.29
CA VAL A 201 17.41 -2.55 -5.63
C VAL A 201 17.51 -3.43 -4.36
N ALA A 202 18.49 -3.16 -3.50
CA ALA A 202 18.64 -3.90 -2.24
C ALA A 202 17.41 -3.74 -1.33
N ALA A 203 16.83 -2.53 -1.24
CA ALA A 203 15.62 -2.26 -0.46
C ALA A 203 14.40 -3.02 -1.02
N LEU A 204 14.19 -3.01 -2.34
CA LEU A 204 13.12 -3.77 -2.99
C LEU A 204 13.26 -5.28 -2.74
N ARG A 205 14.49 -5.81 -2.79
CA ARG A 205 14.78 -7.20 -2.46
C ARG A 205 14.49 -7.50 -0.99
N ALA A 206 14.94 -6.65 -0.07
CA ALA A 206 14.72 -6.81 1.37
C ALA A 206 13.23 -6.78 1.74
N ALA A 207 12.43 -5.97 1.02
CA ALA A 207 10.98 -5.96 1.15
C ALA A 207 10.28 -7.22 0.58
N GLY A 208 11.01 -8.14 -0.05
CA GLY A 208 10.45 -9.36 -0.65
C GLY A 208 9.79 -9.13 -2.02
N LEU A 209 10.06 -7.98 -2.67
CA LEU A 209 9.48 -7.64 -3.99
C LEU A 209 10.31 -8.21 -5.15
N GLY A 210 11.43 -8.86 -4.88
CA GLY A 210 12.28 -9.52 -5.88
C GLY A 210 13.27 -8.57 -6.57
N GLU A 211 13.80 -9.01 -7.72
CA GLU A 211 14.86 -8.30 -8.43
C GLU A 211 14.34 -7.23 -9.39
N PHE A 212 15.10 -6.14 -9.48
CA PHE A 212 14.88 -5.05 -10.43
C PHE A 212 16.21 -4.65 -11.09
N ARG A 213 16.14 -4.14 -12.31
CA ARG A 213 17.30 -3.67 -13.08
C ARG A 213 17.15 -2.18 -13.36
N HIS A 214 18.10 -1.39 -12.87
CA HIS A 214 18.15 0.04 -13.16
C HIS A 214 18.27 0.27 -14.68
N GLY A 215 17.48 1.22 -15.19
CA GLY A 215 17.36 1.52 -16.61
C GLY A 215 16.48 0.56 -17.40
N ASP A 216 15.83 -0.43 -16.77
CA ASP A 216 14.94 -1.39 -17.43
C ASP A 216 13.64 -1.66 -16.66
N THR A 217 13.72 -2.14 -15.41
CA THR A 217 12.55 -2.33 -14.53
C THR A 217 12.58 -1.41 -13.31
N LEU A 218 13.62 -0.59 -13.18
CA LEU A 218 13.75 0.46 -12.17
C LEU A 218 14.17 1.76 -12.85
N PHE A 219 13.35 2.79 -12.69
CA PHE A 219 13.57 4.15 -13.19
C PHE A 219 13.53 5.13 -12.03
N LEU A 220 14.57 5.93 -11.90
CA LEU A 220 14.87 6.78 -10.76
C LEU A 220 14.98 8.24 -11.19
N LYS A 221 14.87 9.15 -10.22
CA LYS A 221 15.00 10.59 -10.48
C LYS A 221 16.37 10.87 -11.12
N GLY A 222 16.35 11.52 -12.28
CA GLY A 222 17.53 11.78 -13.09
C GLY A 222 17.69 10.87 -14.31
N ASP A 223 16.98 9.74 -14.40
CA ASP A 223 17.12 8.79 -15.52
C ASP A 223 16.55 9.29 -16.85
N ALA A 224 15.58 10.20 -16.80
CA ALA A 224 15.04 10.89 -17.97
C ALA A 224 14.88 12.36 -17.64
N ASP A 225 15.04 13.22 -18.65
CA ASP A 225 14.78 14.67 -18.68
C ASP A 225 15.39 15.57 -17.57
N GLY A 226 16.08 14.99 -16.59
CA GLY A 226 16.73 15.69 -15.47
C GLY A 226 15.77 16.23 -14.42
N ARG A 227 14.48 15.88 -14.45
CA ARG A 227 13.45 16.45 -13.57
C ARG A 227 12.96 15.45 -12.51
N SER A 228 12.27 15.97 -11.50
CA SER A 228 11.55 15.17 -10.49
C SER A 228 10.16 14.72 -10.95
N GLY A 229 9.65 15.31 -12.02
CA GLY A 229 8.48 14.80 -12.74
C GLY A 229 8.70 13.35 -13.17
N LYS A 230 7.62 12.62 -13.33
CA LYS A 230 7.67 11.20 -13.68
C LYS A 230 7.22 10.95 -15.12
N ASP A 231 6.65 11.93 -15.83
CA ASP A 231 6.18 11.74 -17.21
C ASP A 231 7.31 11.37 -18.15
N GLY A 232 8.47 12.03 -18.10
CA GLY A 232 9.62 11.67 -18.93
C GLY A 232 9.99 10.19 -18.80
N ARG A 233 10.04 9.68 -17.56
CA ARG A 233 10.28 8.25 -17.29
C ARG A 233 9.12 7.35 -17.70
N ARG A 234 7.86 7.75 -17.47
CA ARG A 234 6.68 7.00 -17.94
C ARG A 234 6.68 6.86 -19.46
N LEU A 235 7.10 7.89 -20.19
CA LEU A 235 7.26 7.86 -21.64
C LEU A 235 8.38 6.92 -22.08
N GLU A 236 9.54 6.93 -21.41
CA GLU A 236 10.62 5.96 -21.70
C GLU A 236 10.22 4.50 -21.41
N ILE A 237 9.43 4.28 -20.37
CA ILE A 237 8.85 2.98 -20.04
C ILE A 237 7.85 2.56 -21.13
N ALA A 238 6.96 3.46 -21.55
CA ALA A 238 5.90 3.20 -22.54
C ALA A 238 6.44 2.88 -23.95
N LYS A 239 7.70 3.24 -24.25
CA LYS A 239 8.37 2.80 -25.49
C LYS A 239 8.69 1.30 -25.50
N ARG A 240 8.83 0.69 -24.32
CA ARG A 240 9.29 -0.70 -24.15
C ARG A 240 8.18 -1.62 -23.66
N TYR A 241 7.22 -1.07 -22.93
CA TYR A 241 6.17 -1.81 -22.28
C TYR A 241 4.78 -1.26 -22.61
N CYS A 242 3.82 -2.17 -22.77
CA CYS A 242 2.41 -1.85 -22.68
C CYS A 242 2.04 -1.69 -21.20
N VAL A 243 2.06 -0.47 -20.69
CA VAL A 243 1.75 -0.19 -19.28
C VAL A 243 0.24 -0.34 -19.06
N LEU A 244 -0.17 -1.44 -18.45
CA LEU A 244 -1.58 -1.76 -18.19
C LEU A 244 -2.14 -1.00 -16.99
N ALA A 245 -1.28 -0.67 -16.02
CA ALA A 245 -1.68 0.10 -14.85
C ALA A 245 -0.54 0.95 -14.28
N LEU A 246 -0.94 2.05 -13.65
CA LEU A 246 -0.13 2.93 -12.81
C LEU A 246 -0.59 2.79 -11.35
N VAL A 247 0.36 2.77 -10.42
CA VAL A 247 0.09 2.66 -8.98
C VAL A 247 0.93 3.69 -8.23
N GLY A 248 0.35 4.39 -7.27
CA GLY A 248 1.05 5.42 -6.52
C GLY A 248 0.24 5.96 -5.35
N ASP A 249 0.91 6.63 -4.41
CA ASP A 249 0.31 7.31 -3.27
C ASP A 249 0.14 8.82 -3.54
N GLN A 250 0.85 9.38 -4.52
CA GLN A 250 0.74 10.77 -4.94
C GLN A 250 0.11 10.88 -6.33
N LEU A 251 -0.68 11.95 -6.57
CA LEU A 251 -1.23 12.19 -7.93
C LEU A 251 -0.13 12.35 -9.00
N GLY A 252 1.05 12.82 -8.58
CA GLY A 252 2.24 12.91 -9.41
C GLY A 252 2.82 11.57 -9.87
N ASP A 253 2.32 10.44 -9.39
CA ASP A 253 2.72 9.12 -9.87
C ASP A 253 1.98 8.73 -11.15
N PHE A 254 0.82 9.33 -11.37
CA PHE A 254 -0.07 9.05 -12.50
C PHE A 254 0.18 9.99 -13.68
N ALA A 255 0.33 11.28 -13.42
CA ALA A 255 0.58 12.30 -14.44
C ALA A 255 1.20 13.57 -13.83
N ASP A 256 2.11 14.22 -14.55
CA ASP A 256 2.74 15.45 -14.07
C ASP A 256 1.79 16.66 -14.19
N LEU A 257 0.67 16.53 -14.92
CA LEU A 257 -0.39 17.54 -14.97
C LEU A 257 -0.97 17.89 -13.59
N PHE A 258 -0.85 16.99 -12.60
CA PHE A 258 -1.26 17.25 -11.22
C PHE A 258 -0.26 18.08 -10.42
N ASN A 259 0.92 18.36 -10.98
CA ASN A 259 1.99 19.17 -10.39
C ASN A 259 2.41 20.27 -11.38
N PRO A 260 1.49 21.19 -11.75
CA PRO A 260 1.84 22.28 -12.67
C PRO A 260 2.93 23.17 -12.05
N PRO A 261 3.72 23.90 -12.88
CA PRO A 261 4.73 24.82 -12.37
C PRO A 261 4.14 25.86 -11.40
N GLY A 262 4.79 26.05 -10.26
CA GLY A 262 4.36 26.99 -9.21
C GLY A 262 3.56 26.33 -8.08
N PRO A 263 3.10 27.10 -7.08
CA PRO A 263 2.27 26.57 -6.00
C PRO A 263 0.88 26.22 -6.57
N ALA A 264 0.64 24.94 -6.83
CA ALA A 264 -0.69 24.45 -7.15
C ALA A 264 -1.48 24.26 -5.84
N PRO A 265 -2.61 24.95 -5.63
CA PRO A 265 -3.42 24.76 -4.43
C PRO A 265 -3.91 23.31 -4.35
N ALA A 266 -3.99 22.76 -3.14
CA ALA A 266 -4.50 21.40 -2.93
C ALA A 266 -5.94 21.25 -3.45
N LEU A 267 -6.74 22.32 -3.37
CA LEU A 267 -8.08 22.39 -3.93
C LEU A 267 -8.09 22.17 -5.45
N GLY A 268 -7.12 22.74 -6.17
CA GLY A 268 -6.98 22.55 -7.62
C GLY A 268 -6.70 21.09 -7.97
N ARG A 269 -5.84 20.43 -7.20
CA ARG A 269 -5.51 19.00 -7.38
C ARG A 269 -6.72 18.10 -7.09
N ARG A 270 -7.50 18.40 -6.04
CA ARG A 270 -8.77 17.72 -5.72
C ARG A 270 -9.76 17.86 -6.87
N ALA A 271 -9.92 19.05 -7.44
CA ALA A 271 -10.81 19.28 -8.57
C ALA A 271 -10.35 18.51 -9.82
N LEU A 272 -9.05 18.53 -10.14
CA LEU A 272 -8.49 17.81 -11.29
C LEU A 272 -8.74 16.30 -11.21
N ALA A 273 -8.63 15.70 -10.02
CA ALA A 273 -8.89 14.27 -9.82
C ALA A 273 -10.35 13.88 -10.10
N GLY A 274 -11.28 14.83 -10.01
CA GLY A 274 -12.71 14.64 -10.29
C GLY A 274 -13.16 14.99 -11.72
N VAL A 275 -12.26 15.45 -12.59
CA VAL A 275 -12.59 15.73 -13.99
C VAL A 275 -12.87 14.42 -14.72
N GLY A 276 -14.02 14.30 -15.41
CA GLY A 276 -14.55 13.02 -15.92
C GLY A 276 -13.53 12.07 -16.60
N PRO A 277 -12.75 12.52 -17.60
CA PRO A 277 -11.69 11.71 -18.22
C PRO A 277 -10.59 11.20 -17.27
N ILE A 278 -10.28 11.93 -16.20
CA ILE A 278 -9.36 11.52 -15.14
C ILE A 278 -10.08 10.61 -14.15
N GLN A 279 -11.26 11.01 -13.70
CA GLN A 279 -12.07 10.28 -12.72
C GLN A 279 -12.32 8.83 -13.17
N ALA A 280 -12.58 8.62 -14.46
CA ALA A 280 -12.84 7.31 -15.04
C ALA A 280 -11.64 6.34 -15.00
N ARG A 281 -10.44 6.83 -14.65
CA ARG A 281 -9.20 6.02 -14.58
C ARG A 281 -8.98 5.39 -13.21
N TRP A 282 -9.52 5.99 -12.16
CA TRP A 282 -9.37 5.47 -10.80
C TRP A 282 -10.02 4.09 -10.68
N GLY A 283 -9.25 3.08 -10.29
CA GLY A 283 -9.64 1.67 -10.27
C GLY A 283 -9.73 1.01 -11.67
N GLN A 284 -9.46 1.75 -12.74
CA GLN A 284 -9.54 1.32 -14.15
C GLN A 284 -8.23 1.58 -14.90
N GLY A 285 -7.12 1.16 -14.29
CA GLY A 285 -5.76 1.38 -14.79
C GLY A 285 -4.95 2.33 -13.93
N TRP A 286 -5.58 3.19 -13.11
CA TRP A 286 -4.90 3.99 -12.09
C TRP A 286 -5.34 3.53 -10.69
N PHE A 287 -4.39 3.12 -9.86
CA PHE A 287 -4.66 2.56 -8.53
C PHE A 287 -3.93 3.38 -7.47
N VAL A 288 -4.67 4.04 -6.59
CA VAL A 288 -4.13 4.96 -5.59
C VAL A 288 -4.03 4.31 -4.21
N LEU A 289 -2.96 4.61 -3.48
CA LEU A 289 -2.79 4.26 -2.07
C LEU A 289 -2.89 5.50 -1.17
N PRO A 290 -3.33 5.35 0.09
CA PRO A 290 -3.39 6.47 1.01
C PRO A 290 -1.99 6.81 1.52
N ASN A 291 -1.59 8.08 1.43
CA ASN A 291 -0.46 8.61 2.19
C ASN A 291 -0.84 9.95 2.83
N PRO A 292 -1.31 9.93 4.10
CA PRO A 292 -1.61 11.15 4.85
C PRO A 292 -0.38 11.76 5.53
N VAL A 293 0.82 11.18 5.38
CA VAL A 293 2.01 11.55 6.14
C VAL A 293 2.76 12.70 5.49
N TYR A 294 2.97 12.64 4.17
CA TYR A 294 3.73 13.65 3.43
C TYR A 294 3.25 13.81 1.99
N GLY A 295 3.90 14.73 1.28
CA GLY A 295 3.81 14.85 -0.17
C GLY A 295 2.88 15.97 -0.61
N THR A 296 2.83 16.18 -1.93
CA THR A 296 1.98 17.24 -2.50
C THR A 296 0.50 16.93 -2.31
N GLY A 297 0.14 15.67 -2.00
CA GLY A 297 -1.22 15.22 -1.67
C GLY A 297 -1.85 15.90 -0.46
N LEU A 298 -1.05 16.46 0.43
CA LEU A 298 -1.54 17.17 1.61
C LEU A 298 -2.01 18.59 1.27
N GLY A 299 -3.02 19.06 2.01
CA GLY A 299 -3.49 20.44 1.96
C GLY A 299 -2.42 21.43 2.44
N THR A 300 -2.37 22.61 1.84
CA THR A 300 -1.38 23.66 2.18
C THR A 300 -1.88 24.70 3.18
N GLY A 301 -3.16 24.68 3.57
CA GLY A 301 -3.73 25.63 4.52
C GLY A 301 -5.14 25.29 5.03
N TRP A 302 -5.58 26.01 6.07
CA TRP A 302 -6.89 25.84 6.71
C TRP A 302 -8.04 26.04 5.73
N ASP A 303 -8.09 27.17 5.04
CA ASP A 303 -9.22 27.50 4.15
C ASP A 303 -9.24 26.65 2.88
N GLU A 304 -8.08 26.13 2.44
CA GLU A 304 -8.00 25.16 1.34
C GLU A 304 -8.54 23.78 1.74
N THR A 305 -8.34 23.40 3.01
CA THR A 305 -8.76 22.10 3.55
C THR A 305 -10.22 22.13 3.99
N PHE A 306 -10.61 23.23 4.63
CA PHE A 306 -11.92 23.49 5.21
C PHE A 306 -12.43 24.81 4.64
N PRO A 307 -13.25 24.79 3.58
CA PRO A 307 -13.83 26.00 3.03
C PRO A 307 -14.58 26.79 4.11
N GLN A 308 -14.39 28.12 4.13
CA GLN A 308 -14.94 28.99 5.18
C GLN A 308 -16.45 28.88 5.33
N ASP A 309 -17.18 28.66 4.23
CA ASP A 309 -18.63 28.48 4.22
C ASP A 309 -19.09 27.13 4.82
N LYS A 310 -18.14 26.25 5.18
CA LYS A 310 -18.36 24.96 5.84
C LYS A 310 -17.86 24.94 7.29
N HIS A 311 -17.33 26.05 7.80
CA HIS A 311 -16.87 26.12 9.19
C HIS A 311 -18.07 25.95 10.12
N TRP A 312 -18.00 24.95 11.00
CA TRP A 312 -18.96 24.77 12.07
C TRP A 312 -18.43 25.45 13.34
N GLY A 313 -19.23 26.35 13.92
CA GLY A 313 -18.98 26.92 15.24
C GLY A 313 -19.80 26.17 16.29
N ASP A 314 -19.15 25.67 17.32
CA ASP A 314 -19.80 25.13 18.53
C ASP A 314 -20.29 26.29 19.41
N ALA A 315 -21.27 27.04 18.90
CA ALA A 315 -21.99 28.02 19.69
C ALA A 315 -23.18 27.31 20.35
N PRO A 316 -23.28 27.29 21.70
CA PRO A 316 -24.50 26.83 22.35
C PRO A 316 -25.65 27.67 21.82
N ALA A 317 -26.77 27.01 21.48
CA ALA A 317 -27.97 27.72 21.07
C ALA A 317 -28.30 28.79 22.14
N GLU A 318 -28.42 30.05 21.72
CA GLU A 318 -28.81 31.14 22.62
C GLU A 318 -30.11 30.74 23.33
N GLY A 319 -30.03 30.46 24.63
CA GLY A 319 -31.19 30.12 25.46
C GLY A 319 -31.30 28.69 26.00
N ALA A 320 -30.33 27.79 25.78
CA ALA A 320 -30.28 26.52 26.53
C ALA A 320 -29.80 26.76 27.98
N LYS A 321 -30.74 27.03 28.88
CA LYS A 321 -30.58 26.87 30.33
C LYS A 321 -30.83 25.42 30.73
#